data_AF-A0A2H9QUV7-F1
#
_entry.id   AF-A0A2H9QUV7-F1
#
_cell.length_a   1.000
_cell.length_b   1.000
_cell.length_c   1.000
_cell.angle_alpha   90.00
_cell.angle_beta   90.00
_cell.angle_gamma   90.00
#
_symmetry.space_group_name_H-M   'P 1'
#
loop_
_entity.id
_entity.type
_entity.pdbx_description
1 polymer ?
#
loop_
_entity_poly.entity_id
_entity_poly.type
_entity_poly.pdbx_seq_one_letter_code
_entity_poly.pdbx_strand_id
1 'polypeptide(L)' 'MKKRVLIIQNSLKIEKIQGFFIRKVTKFGNSAKVDCPKEYLGRTVYLVIT' A
#
# COMPACT_ATOMS: atom_id res chain seq x y z
N MET A 1 16.24 -2.62 1.81
CA MET A 1 14.93 -2.91 1.18
C MET A 1 15.19 -3.35 -0.25
N LYS A 2 14.81 -4.59 -0.63
CA LYS A 2 14.81 -5.00 -2.04
C LYS A 2 13.91 -4.05 -2.83
N LYS A 3 14.40 -3.49 -3.94
CA LYS A 3 13.66 -2.57 -4.81
C LYS A 3 12.41 -3.30 -5.32
N ARG A 4 11.23 -2.98 -4.80
CA ARG A 4 9.96 -3.50 -5.30
C ARG A 4 9.69 -2.80 -6.63
N VAL A 5 9.42 -3.58 -7.69
CA VAL A 5 9.10 -3.04 -9.00
C VAL A 5 7.69 -2.45 -8.93
N LEU A 6 7.57 -1.14 -9.18
CA LEU A 6 6.27 -0.50 -9.36
C LEU A 6 5.78 -0.80 -10.78
N ILE A 7 4.61 -1.42 -10.90
CA ILE A 7 3.94 -1.60 -12.18
C ILE A 7 3.05 -0.37 -12.39
N ILE A 8 3.38 0.45 -13.39
CA ILE A 8 2.63 1.68 -13.69
C ILE A 8 1.37 1.28 -14.48
N GLN A 9 0.20 1.55 -13.89
CA GLN A 9 -1.10 1.29 -14.49
C GLN A 9 -2.10 2.37 -14.08
N ASN A 10 -3.07 2.62 -14.94
CA ASN A 10 -4.16 3.58 -14.66
C ASN A 10 -5.33 2.93 -13.91
N SER A 11 -5.45 1.60 -13.95
CA SER A 11 -6.54 0.85 -13.34
C SER A 11 -6.05 -0.46 -12.74
N LEU A 12 -6.63 -0.86 -11.60
CA LEU A 12 -6.37 -2.12 -10.92
C LEU A 12 -7.71 -2.82 -10.64
N LYS A 13 -7.85 -4.08 -11.06
CA LYS A 13 -9.01 -4.93 -10.75
C LYS A 13 -8.54 -6.17 -9.98
N ILE A 14 -9.13 -6.42 -8.83
CA ILE A 14 -8.87 -7.61 -8.00
C ILE A 14 -10.22 -8.20 -7.60
N GLU A 15 -10.36 -9.51 -7.71
CA GLU A 15 -11.57 -10.26 -7.38
C GLU A 15 -11.33 -11.14 -6.15
N LYS A 16 -12.40 -11.50 -5.43
CA LYS A 16 -12.36 -12.36 -4.22
C LYS A 16 -11.48 -11.81 -3.09
N ILE A 17 -11.61 -10.52 -2.78
CA ILE A 17 -10.93 -9.89 -1.64
C ILE A 17 -11.81 -9.93 -0.39
N GLN A 18 -11.20 -10.01 0.79
CA GLN A 18 -11.89 -9.76 2.05
C GLN A 18 -12.28 -8.28 2.19
N GLY A 19 -11.45 -7.36 1.70
CA GLY A 19 -11.72 -5.93 1.73
C GLY A 19 -10.48 -5.08 1.49
N PHE A 20 -10.58 -3.77 1.72
CA PHE A 20 -9.43 -2.87 1.60
C PHE A 20 -9.53 -1.67 2.56
N PHE A 21 -8.38 -1.11 2.92
CA PHE A 21 -8.27 0.15 3.65
C PHE A 21 -7.80 1.27 2.74
N ILE A 22 -8.32 2.47 2.94
CA ILE A 22 -7.80 3.71 2.37
C ILE A 22 -7.08 4.45 3.50
N ARG A 23 -5.76 4.64 3.38
CA ARG A 23 -4.95 5.27 4.43
C ARG A 23 -3.90 6.20 3.86
N LYS A 24 -3.47 7.17 4.67
CA LYS A 24 -2.31 8.01 4.39
C LYS A 24 -1.04 7.32 4.87
N VAL A 25 0.02 7.32 4.06
CA VAL A 25 1.31 6.75 4.46
C VAL A 25 1.96 7.65 5.51
N THR A 26 2.13 7.14 6.73
CA THR A 26 2.77 7.83 7.86
C THR A 26 4.02 7.09 8.31
N LYS A 27 4.89 7.78 9.08
CA LYS A 27 6.00 7.13 9.78
C LYS A 27 5.45 6.11 10.78
N PHE A 28 6.23 5.07 11.04
CA PHE A 28 5.74 3.87 11.73
C PHE A 28 5.96 3.90 13.26
N GLY A 29 5.03 3.29 14.03
CA GLY A 29 5.06 3.10 15.50
C GLY A 29 5.09 1.61 15.94
N ASN A 30 4.20 1.16 16.84
CA ASN A 30 4.21 -0.19 17.47
C ASN A 30 3.23 -1.23 16.87
N SER A 31 2.61 -0.99 15.72
CA SER A 31 1.62 -1.92 15.11
C SER A 31 2.24 -2.91 14.10
N ALA A 32 1.41 -3.69 13.41
CA ALA A 32 1.81 -4.48 12.25
C ALA A 32 2.23 -3.58 11.05
N LYS A 33 3.33 -3.92 10.38
CA LYS A 33 3.95 -3.12 9.31
C LYS A 33 3.61 -3.66 7.93
N VAL A 34 3.04 -2.80 7.08
CA VAL A 34 3.06 -3.00 5.62
C VAL A 34 4.14 -2.07 5.06
N ASP A 35 5.13 -2.65 4.40
CA ASP A 35 6.25 -1.89 3.82
C ASP A 35 5.77 -1.04 2.65
N CYS A 36 5.78 0.28 2.82
CA CYS A 36 5.59 1.25 1.75
C CYS A 36 6.89 2.04 1.54
N PRO A 37 7.40 2.19 0.30
CA PRO A 37 8.60 2.98 0.04
C PRO A 37 8.45 4.43 0.53
N LYS A 38 9.53 4.98 1.11
CA LYS A 38 9.52 6.33 1.72
C LYS A 38 9.14 7.45 0.73
N GLU A 39 9.37 7.24 -0.57
CA GLU A 39 8.99 8.18 -1.64
C GLU A 39 7.46 8.43 -1.75
N TYR A 40 6.64 7.57 -1.13
CA TYR A 40 5.19 7.70 -1.07
C TYR A 40 4.68 8.23 0.27
N LEU A 41 5.56 8.68 1.18
CA LEU A 41 5.12 9.32 2.44
C LEU A 41 4.16 10.47 2.17
N GLY A 42 3.09 10.55 2.96
CA GLY A 42 2.05 11.57 2.82
C GLY A 42 1.05 11.33 1.69
N ARG A 43 1.21 10.29 0.86
CA ARG A 43 0.23 9.92 -0.17
C ARG A 43 -0.89 9.04 0.42
N THR A 44 -2.04 9.08 -0.23
CA THR A 44 -3.14 8.13 0.02
C THR A 44 -2.87 6.84 -0.73
N VAL A 45 -2.98 5.71 -0.03
CA VAL A 45 -2.79 4.38 -0.60
C VAL A 45 -3.96 3.47 -0.26
N TYR A 46 -4.15 2.47 -1.11
CA TYR A 46 -5.08 1.37 -0.87
C TYR A 46 -4.29 0.16 -0.36
N LEU A 47 -4.69 -0.38 0.78
CA LEU A 47 -4.20 -1.66 1.29
C LEU A 47 -5.28 -2.70 1.10
N VAL A 48 -5.08 -3.60 0.14
CA VAL A 48 -6.03 -4.67 -0.17
C VAL A 48 -5.72 -5.90 0.69
N ILE A 49 -6.75 -6.47 1.30
CA ILE A 49 -6.70 -7.73 2.04
C ILE A 49 -7.41 -8.78 1.19
N THR A 50 -6.65 -9.73 0.66
CA THR A 50 -7.13 -10.85 -0.14
C THR A 50 -7.46 -12.03 0.74
#